data_AF-A0A927TTY1-F1
#
_entry.id   AF-A0A927TTY1-F1
#
_cell.length_a   1.000
_cell.length_b   1.000
_cell.length_c   1.000
_cell.angle_alpha   90.00
_cell.angle_beta   90.00
_cell.angle_gamma   90.00
#
_symmetry.space_group_name_H-M   'P 1'
#
loop_
_entity.id
_entity.type
_entity.pdbx_description
1 polymer ?
#
loop_
_entity_poly.entity_id
_entity_poly.type
_entity_poly.pdbx_seq_one_letter_code
_entity_poly.pdbx_strand_id
1 'polypeptide(L)' 'MKKYIMALDQGTTSSRCILFDREGNLCGVAQKEFTQY' A
#
# COMPACT_ATOMS: atom_id res chain seq x y z
N MET A 1 -3.62 6.68 -19.56
CA MET A 1 -3.47 6.48 -18.10
C MET A 1 -2.47 5.37 -17.85
N LYS A 2 -1.48 5.58 -16.97
CA LYS A 2 -0.60 4.50 -16.48
C LYS A 2 -1.38 3.62 -15.50
N LYS A 3 -1.19 2.30 -15.57
CA LYS A 3 -1.80 1.32 -14.67
C LYS A 3 -0.77 0.87 -13.64
N TYR A 4 -1.19 0.77 -12.39
CA TYR A 4 -0.36 0.35 -11.26
C TYR A 4 -1.00 -0.85 -10.55
N ILE A 5 -0.18 -1.59 -9.81
CA ILE A 5 -0.60 -2.66 -8.92
C ILE A 5 -0.42 -2.15 -7.49
N MET A 6 -1.44 -2.34 -6.65
CA MET A 6 -1.39 -1.97 -5.24
C MET A 6 -1.35 -3.24 -4.39
N ALA A 7 -0.35 -3.36 -3.54
CA ALA A 7 -0.37 -4.31 -2.42
C ALA A 7 -0.89 -3.56 -1.19
N LEU A 8 -2.01 -4.03 -0.63
CA LEU A 8 -2.60 -3.51 0.58
C LEU A 8 -2.47 -4.55 1.70
N ASP A 9 -1.81 -4.16 2.77
CA ASP A 9 -1.70 -4.93 4.01
C ASP A 9 -2.54 -4.25 5.09
N GLN A 10 -3.52 -4.98 5.63
CA GLN A 10 -4.41 -4.52 6.70
C GLN A 10 -4.01 -5.20 8.00
N GLY A 11 -3.12 -4.55 8.73
CA GLY A 11 -2.80 -4.93 10.09
C GLY A 11 -3.91 -4.52 11.06
N THR A 12 -3.79 -4.98 12.30
CA THR A 12 -4.81 -4.72 13.31
C THR A 12 -4.75 -3.28 13.85
N THR A 13 -3.58 -2.64 13.91
CA THR A 13 -3.40 -1.23 14.35
C THR A 13 -2.93 -0.29 13.24
N SER A 14 -2.80 -0.79 12.01
CA SER A 14 -2.32 0.02 10.89
C SER A 14 -2.66 -0.60 9.55
N SER A 15 -2.81 0.25 8.55
CA SER A 15 -2.88 -0.14 7.15
C SER A 15 -1.61 0.30 6.43
N ARG A 16 -1.04 -0.55 5.59
CA ARG A 16 0.06 -0.21 4.69
C ARG A 16 -0.32 -0.48 3.24
N CYS A 17 0.05 0.44 2.37
CA CYS A 17 -0.13 0.34 0.92
C CYS A 17 1.22 0.53 0.22
N ILE A 18 1.51 -0.33 -0.76
CA ILE A 18 2.66 -0.21 -1.65
C ILE A 18 2.16 -0.22 -3.09
N LEU A 19 2.61 0.75 -3.88
CA LEU A 19 2.33 0.84 -5.31
C LEU A 19 3.51 0.33 -6.12
N PHE A 20 3.22 -0.53 -7.07
CA PHE A 20 4.15 -1.05 -8.06
C PHE A 20 3.71 -0.64 -9.47
N ASP A 21 4.68 -0.41 -10.35
CA ASP A 21 4.40 -0.41 -11.78
C ASP A 21 4.26 -1.85 -12.31
N ARG A 22 4.11 -1.99 -13.64
CA ARG A 22 3.94 -3.30 -14.28
C ARG A 22 5.22 -4.12 -14.37
N GLU A 23 6.38 -3.51 -14.17
CA GLU A 23 7.68 -4.17 -14.16
C GLU A 23 8.06 -4.62 -12.73
N GLY A 24 7.22 -4.27 -11.75
CA GLY A 24 7.43 -4.60 -10.34
C GLY A 24 8.26 -3.56 -9.58
N ASN A 25 8.53 -2.40 -10.17
CA ASN A 25 9.28 -1.35 -9.48
C ASN A 25 8.39 -0.66 -8.44
N LEU A 26 8.96 -0.41 -7.25
CA LEU A 26 8.29 0.35 -6.20
C LEU A 26 8.11 1.80 -6.64
N CYS A 27 6.87 2.23 -6.76
CA CYS A 27 6.48 3.59 -7.15
C CYS A 27 6.12 4.46 -5.94
N GLY A 28 5.72 3.85 -4.82
CA GLY A 28 5.38 4.58 -3.61
C GLY A 28 4.92 3.67 -2.48
N VAL A 29 4.97 4.22 -1.26
CA VAL A 29 4.50 3.57 -0.03
C VAL A 29 3.72 4.57 0.80
N ALA A 30 2.65 4.12 1.43
CA ALA A 30 1.89 4.88 2.42
C ALA A 30 1.54 3.97 3.60
N GLN A 31 1.54 4.53 4.79
CA GLN A 31 1.11 3.85 6.01
C GLN A 31 0.19 4.77 6.80
N LYS A 32 -0.87 4.19 7.37
CA LYS A 32 -1.79 4.88 8.26
C LYS A 32 -2.02 4.05 9.50
N GLU A 33 -1.69 4.61 10.64
CA GLU A 33 -1.95 4.02 11.95
C GLU A 33 -3.37 4.36 12.42
N PHE A 34 -3.97 3.47 13.20
CA PHE A 34 -5.26 3.66 13.83
C PHE A 34 -5.38 2.84 15.12
N THR A 35 -6.24 3.29 16.02
CA THR A 35 -6.57 2.55 17.25
C THR A 35 -7.58 1.45 16.96
N GLN A 36 -7.41 0.28 17.58
CA GLN A 36 -8.44 -0.77 17.58
C GLN A 36 -9.55 -0.43 18.58
N TYR A 37 -10.77 -0.88 18.28
CA TYR A 37 -11.94 -0.79 19.14
C TYR A 37 -12.40 -2.18 19.56
#